data_AF-A0AA88YEN5-F1
#
_entry.id   AF-A0AA88YEN5-F1
#
_cell.length_a   1.000
_cell.length_b   1.000
_cell.length_c   1.000
_cell.angle_alpha   90.00
_cell.angle_beta   90.00
_cell.angle_gamma   90.00
#
_symmetry.space_group_name_H-M   'P 1'
#
loop_
_entity.id
_entity.type
_entity.pdbx_description
1 polymer ?
#
loop_
_entity_poly.entity_id
_entity_poly.type
_entity_poly.pdbx_seq_one_letter_code
_entity_poly.pdbx_strand_id
1 'polypeptide(L)'
;MLILAAYCLQLCLLAVTCVILTLVVLFCWIQTVSRRHLPHLRVTNKGERTPVVGFFHPYCNAGGGGERVLWVAVRSIQRKYPDVRCVIYTGDTDSSGENILLKARQRFNIVLPHPGNVEFIFLKRRGMVEAEKYPIFTLLGQSLGSMVLGVEAILSFVPDIYIDSMGYAFTLPIFRYLGQCKVGCYVHYPTISTDMLDRVSKRTATYNNASFISQSPVLVTG
;
A
#
# COMPACT_ATOMS: atom_id res chain seq x y z
N MET A 1 13.27 -18.32 -47.16
CA MET A 1 13.36 -18.43 -45.69
C MET A 1 13.92 -17.17 -45.03
N LEU A 2 15.04 -16.60 -45.49
CA LEU A 2 15.65 -15.38 -44.91
C LEU A 2 14.72 -14.14 -44.93
N ILE A 3 14.01 -13.92 -46.04
CA ILE A 3 13.07 -12.78 -46.17
C ILE A 3 11.91 -12.89 -45.17
N LEU A 4 11.33 -14.09 -45.02
CA LEU A 4 10.25 -14.34 -44.06
C LEU A 4 10.74 -14.12 -42.61
N ALA A 5 11.94 -14.59 -42.28
CA ALA A 5 12.54 -14.37 -40.97
C ALA A 5 12.79 -12.88 -40.67
N ALA A 6 13.21 -12.10 -41.67
CA ALA A 6 13.39 -10.65 -41.53
C ALA A 6 12.06 -9.92 -41.27
N TYR A 7 10.98 -10.28 -41.98
CA TYR A 7 9.65 -9.71 -41.73
C TYR A 7 9.12 -10.08 -40.34
N CYS A 8 9.27 -11.34 -39.91
CA CYS A 8 8.90 -11.75 -38.56
C CYS A 8 9.65 -10.96 -37.49
N LEU A 9 10.97 -10.78 -37.65
CA LEU A 9 11.77 -9.97 -36.72
C LEU A 9 11.30 -8.52 -36.68
N GLN A 10 11.02 -7.92 -37.84
CA GLN A 10 10.56 -6.53 -37.92
C GLN A 10 9.18 -6.33 -37.29
N LEU A 11 8.26 -7.28 -37.46
CA LEU A 11 6.96 -7.27 -36.79
C LEU A 11 7.10 -7.42 -35.27
N CYS A 12 7.99 -8.30 -34.80
CA CYS A 12 8.29 -8.44 -33.37
C CYS A 12 8.86 -7.14 -32.78
N LEU A 13 9.81 -6.50 -33.46
CA LEU A 13 10.38 -5.22 -33.02
C LEU A 13 9.32 -4.12 -32.98
N LEU A 14 8.48 -4.02 -34.01
CA LEU A 14 7.36 -3.07 -34.03
C LEU A 14 6.43 -3.30 -32.85
N ALA A 15 6.01 -4.54 -32.61
CA ALA A 15 5.14 -4.90 -31.49
C ALA A 15 5.75 -4.51 -30.14
N VAL A 16 7.04 -4.82 -29.92
CA VAL A 16 7.76 -4.45 -28.69
C VAL A 16 7.81 -2.93 -28.53
N THR A 17 8.11 -2.18 -29.58
CA THR A 17 8.13 -0.70 -29.51
C THR A 17 6.74 -0.12 -29.20
N CYS A 18 5.67 -0.65 -29.81
CA CYS A 18 4.30 -0.25 -29.50
C CYS A 18 3.94 -0.52 -28.03
N VAL A 19 4.35 -1.67 -27.49
CA VAL A 19 4.15 -2.00 -26.07
C VAL A 19 4.93 -1.03 -25.17
N ILE A 20 6.18 -0.74 -25.48
CA ILE A 20 6.98 0.23 -24.70
C ILE A 20 6.33 1.62 -24.72
N LEU A 21 5.93 2.09 -25.91
CA LEU A 21 5.29 3.41 -26.05
C LEU A 21 3.97 3.48 -25.28
N THR A 22 3.13 2.45 -25.34
CA THR A 22 1.87 2.42 -24.59
C THR A 22 2.12 2.44 -23.09
N LEU A 23 3.12 1.70 -22.58
CA LEU A 23 3.52 1.73 -21.18
C LEU A 23 4.06 3.10 -20.75
N VAL A 24 4.85 3.78 -21.59
CA VAL A 24 5.37 5.13 -21.32
C VAL A 24 4.23 6.15 -21.29
N VAL A 25 3.30 6.10 -22.24
CA VAL A 25 2.13 6.99 -22.27
C VAL A 25 1.27 6.76 -21.02
N LEU A 26 1.00 5.50 -20.67
CA LEU A 26 0.25 5.15 -19.47
C LEU A 26 0.96 5.66 -18.21
N PHE A 27 2.27 5.48 -18.10
CA PHE A 27 3.06 5.97 -16.97
C PHE A 27 2.99 7.50 -16.85
N CYS A 28 3.19 8.24 -17.95
CA CYS A 28 3.07 9.69 -17.98
C CYS A 28 1.66 10.18 -17.64
N TRP A 29 0.64 9.46 -18.10
CA TRP A 29 -0.75 9.75 -17.78
C TRP A 29 -1.02 9.56 -16.27
N ILE A 30 -0.62 8.42 -15.69
CA ILE A 30 -0.75 8.16 -14.24
C ILE A 30 -0.05 9.26 -13.45
N GLN A 31 1.21 9.57 -13.77
CA GLN A 31 1.98 10.63 -13.11
C GLN A 31 1.27 11.98 -13.19
N THR A 32 0.73 12.34 -14.35
CA THR A 32 0.07 13.63 -14.55
C THR A 32 -1.23 13.72 -13.79
N VAL A 33 -2.09 12.70 -13.87
CA VAL A 33 -3.37 12.66 -13.17
C VAL A 33 -3.14 12.67 -11.67
N SER A 34 -2.37 11.71 -11.16
CA SER A 34 -2.14 11.54 -9.72
C SER A 34 -1.45 12.71 -9.05
N ARG A 35 -0.60 13.46 -9.76
CA ARG A 35 0.05 14.68 -9.21
C ARG A 35 -0.83 15.92 -9.27
N ARG A 36 -1.82 15.94 -10.15
CA ARG A 36 -2.81 17.04 -10.24
C ARG A 36 -3.92 16.89 -9.20
N HIS A 37 -4.15 15.69 -8.68
CA HIS A 37 -5.04 15.48 -7.55
C HIS A 37 -4.52 16.18 -6.28
N LEU A 38 -5.45 16.79 -5.54
CA LEU A 38 -5.21 17.41 -4.23
C LEU A 38 -4.01 18.39 -4.21
N PRO A 39 -3.99 19.42 -5.09
CA PRO A 39 -2.85 20.32 -5.21
C PRO A 39 -2.58 21.13 -3.93
N HIS A 40 -3.63 21.37 -3.13
CA HIS A 40 -3.53 22.08 -1.85
C HIS A 40 -2.62 21.37 -0.83
N LEU A 41 -2.37 20.06 -0.97
CA LEU A 41 -1.46 19.33 -0.07
C LEU A 41 0.01 19.67 -0.31
N ARG A 42 0.36 20.16 -1.50
CA ARG A 42 1.75 20.48 -1.86
C ARG A 42 2.15 21.91 -1.46
N VAL A 43 1.24 22.64 -0.83
CA VAL A 43 1.41 24.06 -0.49
C VAL A 43 1.01 24.29 0.98
N THR A 44 1.83 25.04 1.71
CA THR A 44 1.52 25.46 3.07
C THR A 44 0.46 26.56 3.06
N ASN A 45 -0.09 26.89 4.23
CA ASN A 45 -1.01 28.04 4.34
C ASN A 45 -0.34 29.38 3.96
N LYS A 46 0.99 29.42 3.90
CA LYS A 46 1.79 30.59 3.48
C LYS A 46 2.10 30.62 1.98
N GLY A 47 1.64 29.63 1.21
CA GLY A 47 1.93 29.54 -0.23
C GLY A 47 3.28 28.88 -0.57
N GLU A 48 4.01 28.36 0.41
CA GLU A 48 5.31 27.71 0.20
C GLU A 48 5.14 26.24 -0.15
N ARG A 49 6.05 25.68 -0.96
CA ARG A 49 6.01 24.24 -1.26
C ARG A 49 6.40 23.43 -0.03
N THR A 50 5.63 22.37 0.25
CA THR A 50 5.89 21.44 1.36
C THR A 50 5.85 20.00 0.87
N PRO A 51 6.71 19.10 1.37
CA PRO A 51 6.63 17.68 1.02
C PRO A 51 5.42 17.02 1.67
N VAL A 52 4.88 16.01 1.00
CA VAL A 52 3.75 15.21 1.47
C VAL A 52 4.20 13.81 1.83
N VAL A 53 3.84 13.35 3.03
CA VAL A 53 4.12 12.00 3.53
C VAL A 53 2.83 11.18 3.49
N GLY A 54 2.78 10.17 2.62
CA GLY A 54 1.67 9.22 2.54
C GLY A 54 1.91 7.99 3.42
N PHE A 55 0.93 7.63 4.23
CA PHE A 55 0.88 6.41 5.01
C PHE A 55 -0.19 5.48 4.43
N PHE A 56 0.22 4.28 4.04
CA PHE A 56 -0.71 3.24 3.64
C PHE A 56 -1.10 2.41 4.85
N HIS A 57 -2.36 2.54 5.25
CA HIS A 57 -2.92 1.86 6.41
C HIS A 57 -4.42 1.62 6.21
N PRO A 58 -4.82 0.59 5.44
CA PRO A 58 -6.22 0.33 5.10
C PRO A 58 -7.18 0.10 6.28
N TYR A 59 -6.64 -0.13 7.48
CA TYR A 59 -7.39 -0.38 8.73
C TYR A 59 -6.94 0.60 9.81
N CYS A 60 -7.17 1.90 9.62
CA CYS A 60 -6.71 2.95 10.55
C CYS A 60 -7.70 3.27 11.68
N ASN A 61 -8.82 2.55 11.74
CA ASN A 61 -9.95 2.79 12.64
C ASN A 61 -10.41 1.55 13.45
N ALA A 62 -9.61 0.47 13.49
CA ALA A 62 -9.96 -0.80 14.13
C ALA A 62 -9.50 -0.88 15.61
N GLY A 63 -8.68 0.06 16.09
CA GLY A 63 -8.15 0.11 17.45
C GLY A 63 -7.00 -0.86 17.77
N GLY A 64 -6.29 -1.34 16.73
CA GLY A 64 -5.17 -2.29 16.83
C GLY A 64 -3.78 -1.67 17.09
N GLY A 65 -2.78 -2.52 17.33
CA GLY A 65 -1.40 -2.07 17.63
C GLY A 65 -0.71 -1.34 16.47
N GLY A 66 -0.95 -1.77 15.22
CA GLY A 66 -0.40 -1.11 14.03
C GLY A 66 -0.87 0.35 13.89
N GLU A 67 -2.11 0.63 14.24
CA GLU A 67 -2.67 1.98 14.23
C GLU A 67 -1.98 2.88 15.24
N ARG A 68 -1.63 2.36 16.42
CA ARG A 68 -0.85 3.13 17.40
C ARG A 68 0.46 3.58 16.79
N VAL A 69 1.14 2.71 16.03
CA VAL A 69 2.41 3.05 15.37
C VAL A 69 2.19 4.11 14.30
N LEU A 70 1.17 3.97 13.46
CA LEU A 70 0.75 4.98 12.49
C LEU A 70 0.59 6.36 13.16
N TRP A 71 -0.25 6.45 14.19
CA TRP A 71 -0.58 7.72 14.83
C TRP A 71 0.59 8.33 15.61
N VAL A 72 1.48 7.50 16.20
CA VAL A 72 2.73 7.99 16.79
C VAL A 72 3.67 8.54 15.72
N ALA A 73 3.78 7.88 14.56
CA ALA A 73 4.61 8.34 13.45
C ALA A 73 4.12 9.69 12.90
N VAL A 74 2.82 9.81 12.60
CA VAL A 74 2.20 11.07 12.16
C VAL A 74 2.42 12.18 13.18
N ARG A 75 2.17 11.93 14.48
CA ARG A 75 2.42 12.91 15.54
C ARG A 75 3.88 13.36 15.59
N SER A 76 4.81 12.43 15.43
CA SER A 76 6.25 12.72 15.49
C SER A 76 6.70 13.57 14.29
N ILE A 77 6.17 13.30 13.10
CA ILE A 77 6.40 14.12 11.90
C ILE A 77 5.86 15.53 12.14
N GLN A 78 4.61 15.69 12.59
CA GLN A 78 4.03 17.01 12.82
C GLN A 78 4.77 17.83 13.88
N ARG A 79 5.30 17.19 14.92
CA ARG A 79 6.11 17.88 15.94
C ARG A 79 7.44 18.39 15.38
N LYS A 80 8.08 17.60 14.53
CA LYS A 80 9.40 17.93 13.98
C LYS A 80 9.32 18.83 12.74
N TYR A 81 8.27 18.67 11.94
CA TYR A 81 8.03 19.36 10.69
C TYR A 81 6.56 19.82 10.62
N PRO A 82 6.21 20.95 11.26
CA PRO A 82 4.83 21.42 11.40
C PRO A 82 4.11 21.64 10.06
N ASP A 83 4.84 22.07 9.03
CA ASP A 83 4.31 22.41 7.71
C ASP A 83 4.12 21.20 6.77
N VAL A 84 4.58 20.01 7.18
CA VAL A 84 4.45 18.79 6.37
C VAL A 84 3.00 18.30 6.41
N ARG A 85 2.47 17.95 5.23
CA ARG A 85 1.16 17.31 5.12
C ARG A 85 1.32 15.79 5.18
N CYS A 86 0.41 15.15 5.90
CA CYS A 86 0.29 13.70 5.94
C CYS A 86 -0.96 13.25 5.19
N VAL A 87 -0.84 12.23 4.36
CA VAL A 87 -1.97 11.57 3.69
C VAL A 87 -2.11 10.17 4.26
N ILE A 88 -3.32 9.77 4.65
CA ILE A 88 -3.61 8.43 5.12
C ILE A 88 -4.47 7.72 4.08
N TYR A 89 -3.91 6.70 3.42
CA TYR A 89 -4.69 5.80 2.57
C TYR A 89 -5.36 4.76 3.46
N THR A 90 -6.67 4.85 3.61
CA THR A 90 -7.47 3.98 4.48
C THR A 90 -8.63 3.38 3.71
N GLY A 91 -9.09 2.18 4.11
CA GLY A 91 -10.32 1.60 3.60
C GLY A 91 -11.51 1.73 4.55
N ASP A 92 -11.39 2.53 5.62
CA ASP A 92 -12.45 2.81 6.60
C ASP A 92 -13.48 3.82 6.04
N THR A 93 -14.09 3.49 4.90
CA THR A 93 -15.01 4.37 4.16
C THR A 93 -16.31 4.68 4.91
N ASP A 94 -16.58 3.95 5.98
CA ASP A 94 -17.72 4.06 6.89
C ASP A 94 -17.46 5.05 8.06
N SER A 95 -16.30 5.70 8.11
CA SER A 95 -15.96 6.69 9.14
C SER A 95 -15.40 7.98 8.54
N SER A 96 -15.68 9.12 9.20
CA SER A 96 -15.04 10.39 8.87
C SER A 96 -13.62 10.46 9.42
N GLY A 97 -12.75 11.28 8.81
CA GLY A 97 -11.41 11.52 9.31
C GLY A 97 -11.39 12.05 10.75
N GLU A 98 -12.34 12.92 11.10
CA GLU A 98 -12.51 13.43 12.47
C GLU A 98 -12.81 12.30 13.47
N ASN A 99 -13.71 11.39 13.11
CA ASN A 99 -14.04 10.24 13.95
C ASN A 99 -12.84 9.30 14.12
N ILE A 100 -12.06 9.09 13.06
CA ILE A 100 -10.83 8.29 13.11
C ILE A 100 -9.81 8.91 14.07
N LEU A 101 -9.57 10.22 13.95
CA LEU A 101 -8.66 10.94 14.85
C LEU A 101 -9.16 10.94 16.31
N LEU A 102 -10.47 11.06 16.51
CA LEU A 102 -11.09 10.98 17.83
C LEU A 102 -10.91 9.59 18.44
N LYS A 103 -11.11 8.50 17.68
CA LYS A 103 -10.82 7.14 18.15
C LYS A 103 -9.34 6.95 18.46
N ALA A 104 -8.43 7.48 17.65
CA ALA A 104 -6.99 7.43 17.93
C ALA A 104 -6.64 8.11 19.26
N ARG A 105 -7.26 9.26 19.56
CA ARG A 105 -7.13 9.93 20.85
C ARG A 105 -7.68 9.08 22.00
N GLN A 106 -8.89 8.56 21.88
CA GLN A 106 -9.53 7.78 22.94
C GLN A 106 -8.82 6.45 23.22
N ARG A 107 -8.40 5.76 22.16
CA ARG A 107 -7.81 4.42 22.25
C ARG A 107 -6.34 4.45 22.65
N PHE A 108 -5.57 5.41 22.13
CA PHE A 108 -4.11 5.41 22.28
C PHE A 108 -3.57 6.63 23.05
N ASN A 109 -4.43 7.56 23.47
CA ASN A 109 -4.04 8.84 24.06
C ASN A 109 -3.06 9.63 23.16
N ILE A 110 -3.31 9.60 21.85
CA ILE A 110 -2.50 10.31 20.86
C ILE A 110 -3.30 11.52 20.34
N VAL A 111 -2.80 12.72 20.66
CA VAL A 111 -3.30 13.98 20.10
C VAL A 111 -2.31 14.50 19.07
N LEU A 112 -2.81 14.81 17.87
CA LEU A 112 -2.03 15.41 16.80
C LEU A 112 -1.93 16.93 17.01
N PRO A 113 -0.73 17.53 16.95
CA PRO A 113 -0.58 18.99 17.05
C PRO A 113 -1.30 19.76 15.94
N HIS A 114 -1.33 19.21 14.72
CA HIS A 114 -1.87 19.84 13.53
C HIS A 114 -2.84 18.87 12.81
N PRO A 115 -4.04 18.61 13.36
CA PRO A 115 -4.99 17.67 12.76
C PRO A 115 -5.41 18.06 11.34
N GLY A 116 -5.49 19.37 11.02
CA GLY A 116 -5.76 19.87 9.67
C GLY A 116 -4.63 19.65 8.65
N ASN A 117 -3.48 19.11 9.06
CA ASN A 117 -2.41 18.68 8.17
C ASN A 117 -2.48 17.19 7.85
N VAL A 118 -3.58 16.52 8.21
CA VAL A 118 -3.86 15.12 7.86
C VAL A 118 -5.02 15.06 6.88
N GLU A 119 -4.78 14.49 5.71
CA GLU A 119 -5.79 14.22 4.69
C GLU A 119 -6.06 12.72 4.61
N PHE A 120 -7.33 12.33 4.48
CA PHE A 120 -7.73 10.93 4.36
C PHE A 120 -8.15 10.60 2.94
N ILE A 121 -7.51 9.59 2.35
CA ILE A 121 -7.90 9.03 1.06
C ILE A 121 -8.56 7.68 1.30
N PHE A 122 -9.87 7.65 1.12
CA PHE A 122 -10.73 6.49 1.34
C PHE A 122 -10.73 5.56 0.12
N LEU A 123 -10.03 4.44 0.25
CA LEU A 123 -9.93 3.34 -0.72
C LEU A 123 -11.17 2.46 -0.66
N LYS A 124 -11.83 2.26 -1.79
CA LYS A 124 -13.07 1.49 -1.91
C LYS A 124 -12.82 -0.01 -1.98
N ARG A 125 -11.64 -0.44 -2.44
CA ARG A 125 -11.35 -1.86 -2.67
C ARG A 125 -10.70 -2.56 -1.49
N ARG A 126 -10.83 -2.06 -0.25
CA ARG A 126 -10.25 -2.69 0.96
C ARG A 126 -10.49 -4.20 1.03
N GLY A 127 -11.68 -4.65 0.64
CA GLY A 127 -11.99 -6.06 0.68
C GLY A 127 -11.05 -6.95 -0.14
N MET A 128 -10.27 -6.43 -1.09
CA MET A 128 -9.27 -7.24 -1.80
C MET A 128 -8.13 -7.73 -0.90
N VAL A 129 -7.94 -7.18 0.30
CA VAL A 129 -6.93 -7.68 1.25
C VAL A 129 -7.54 -8.48 2.41
N GLU A 130 -8.85 -8.74 2.37
CA GLU A 130 -9.56 -9.56 3.37
C GLU A 130 -9.26 -11.04 3.15
N ALA A 131 -8.93 -11.75 4.23
CA ALA A 131 -8.52 -13.16 4.18
C ALA A 131 -9.68 -14.06 3.73
N GLU A 132 -10.91 -13.68 4.05
CA GLU A 132 -12.15 -14.39 3.75
C GLU A 132 -12.35 -14.60 2.23
N LYS A 133 -11.76 -13.74 1.40
CA LYS A 133 -11.81 -13.88 -0.07
C LYS A 133 -10.86 -14.93 -0.63
N TYR A 134 -9.93 -15.39 0.19
CA TYR A 134 -8.85 -16.29 -0.23
C TYR A 134 -8.79 -17.52 0.70
N PRO A 135 -9.75 -18.45 0.59
CA PRO A 135 -9.78 -19.66 1.41
C PRO A 135 -8.58 -20.59 1.17
N ILE A 136 -7.89 -20.44 0.03
CA ILE A 136 -6.66 -21.15 -0.34
C ILE A 136 -5.65 -20.11 -0.82
N PHE A 137 -4.37 -20.29 -0.47
CA PHE A 137 -3.27 -19.36 -0.78
C PHE A 137 -3.52 -17.92 -0.28
N THR A 138 -4.06 -17.78 0.93
CA THR A 138 -4.47 -16.50 1.52
C THR A 138 -3.41 -15.42 1.42
N LEU A 139 -2.15 -15.70 1.75
CA LEU A 139 -1.06 -14.73 1.68
C LEU A 139 -0.76 -14.25 0.26
N LEU A 140 -0.81 -15.15 -0.73
CA LEU A 140 -0.64 -14.78 -2.14
C LEU A 140 -1.82 -13.94 -2.62
N GLY A 141 -3.04 -14.34 -2.26
CA GLY A 141 -4.26 -13.61 -2.55
C GLY A 141 -4.23 -12.19 -1.99
N GLN A 142 -3.91 -12.04 -0.70
CA GLN A 142 -3.75 -10.75 -0.04
C GLN A 142 -2.60 -9.93 -0.64
N SER A 143 -1.50 -10.56 -1.06
CA SER A 143 -0.40 -9.88 -1.75
C SER A 143 -0.87 -9.26 -3.07
N LEU A 144 -1.57 -10.03 -3.92
CA LEU A 144 -2.16 -9.55 -5.17
C LEU A 144 -3.24 -8.48 -4.92
N GLY A 145 -4.09 -8.71 -3.92
CA GLY A 145 -5.10 -7.76 -3.50
C GLY A 145 -4.51 -6.43 -3.06
N SER A 146 -3.39 -6.46 -2.33
CA SER A 146 -2.68 -5.26 -1.89
C SER A 146 -2.12 -4.46 -3.06
N MET A 147 -1.71 -5.11 -4.15
CA MET A 147 -1.31 -4.42 -5.39
C MET A 147 -2.48 -3.67 -6.00
N VAL A 148 -3.68 -4.25 -6.00
CA VAL A 148 -4.91 -3.58 -6.49
C VAL A 148 -5.24 -2.35 -5.65
N LEU A 149 -5.17 -2.44 -4.31
CA LEU A 149 -5.30 -1.25 -3.45
C LEU A 149 -4.18 -0.25 -3.68
N GLY A 150 -2.94 -0.71 -3.90
CA GLY A 150 -1.79 0.16 -4.17
C GLY A 150 -1.99 0.97 -5.46
N VAL A 151 -2.52 0.34 -6.51
CA VAL A 151 -2.91 1.01 -7.75
C VAL A 151 -4.08 1.98 -7.52
N GLU A 152 -5.06 1.65 -6.68
CA GLU A 152 -6.11 2.60 -6.29
C GLU A 152 -5.54 3.84 -5.60
N ALA A 153 -4.64 3.62 -4.63
CA ALA A 153 -4.02 4.67 -3.85
C ALA A 153 -3.16 5.60 -4.71
N ILE A 154 -2.32 5.04 -5.59
CA ILE A 154 -1.45 5.85 -6.45
C ILE A 154 -2.26 6.65 -7.48
N LEU A 155 -3.34 6.10 -8.05
CA LEU A 155 -4.24 6.83 -8.95
C LEU A 155 -4.98 7.97 -8.24
N SER A 156 -5.21 7.84 -6.94
CA SER A 156 -5.85 8.88 -6.13
C SER A 156 -4.90 10.03 -5.79
N PHE A 157 -3.68 9.72 -5.36
CA PHE A 157 -2.66 10.73 -5.04
C PHE A 157 -1.27 10.11 -4.96
N VAL A 158 -0.24 10.81 -5.45
CA VAL A 158 1.17 10.42 -5.32
C VAL A 158 1.88 11.35 -4.31
N PRO A 159 2.34 10.83 -3.16
CA PRO A 159 3.08 11.61 -2.17
C PRO A 159 4.56 11.71 -2.56
N ASP A 160 5.34 12.49 -1.81
CA ASP A 160 6.80 12.56 -2.02
C ASP A 160 7.52 11.45 -1.24
N ILE A 161 6.98 11.10 -0.07
CA ILE A 161 7.43 9.98 0.75
C ILE A 161 6.22 9.06 0.97
N TYR A 162 6.38 7.78 0.69
CA TYR A 162 5.37 6.74 0.91
C TYR A 162 5.84 5.79 2.00
N ILE A 163 4.96 5.49 2.96
CA ILE A 163 5.24 4.59 4.08
C ILE A 163 4.17 3.51 4.12
N ASP A 164 4.57 2.25 3.93
CA ASP A 164 3.71 1.11 4.28
C ASP A 164 3.78 0.87 5.79
N SER A 165 2.66 1.07 6.46
CA SER A 165 2.56 0.93 7.92
C SER A 165 1.70 -0.26 8.35
N MET A 166 1.18 -1.03 7.38
CA MET A 166 0.33 -2.19 7.62
C MET A 166 1.06 -3.50 7.32
N GLY A 167 2.03 -3.49 6.40
CA GLY A 167 2.80 -4.68 6.00
C GLY A 167 2.41 -5.24 4.63
N TYR A 168 1.85 -4.41 3.75
CA TYR A 168 1.54 -4.76 2.37
C TYR A 168 2.72 -4.48 1.45
N ALA A 169 3.79 -5.25 1.58
CA ALA A 169 5.10 -4.97 0.93
C ALA A 169 5.04 -4.73 -0.59
N PHE A 170 4.09 -5.33 -1.31
CA PHE A 170 3.96 -5.16 -2.77
C PHE A 170 3.44 -3.79 -3.21
N THR A 171 2.97 -2.95 -2.29
CA THR A 171 2.67 -1.54 -2.59
C THR A 171 3.95 -0.71 -2.72
N LEU A 172 5.04 -1.08 -2.04
CA LEU A 172 6.32 -0.37 -2.09
C LEU A 172 6.88 -0.26 -3.53
N PRO A 173 7.02 -1.35 -4.32
CA PRO A 173 7.49 -1.22 -5.71
C PRO A 173 6.53 -0.40 -6.57
N ILE A 174 5.21 -0.49 -6.34
CA ILE A 174 4.23 0.34 -7.06
C ILE A 174 4.52 1.83 -6.83
N PHE A 175 4.63 2.27 -5.57
CA PHE A 175 4.93 3.67 -5.26
C PHE A 175 6.35 4.08 -5.65
N ARG A 176 7.33 3.18 -5.60
CA ARG A 176 8.72 3.45 -5.97
C ARG A 176 8.90 3.65 -7.48
N TYR A 177 8.28 2.78 -8.29
CA TYR A 177 8.47 2.78 -9.74
C TYR A 177 7.40 3.60 -10.45
N LEU A 178 6.12 3.38 -10.14
CA LEU A 178 5.02 4.12 -10.76
C LEU A 178 4.83 5.50 -10.15
N GLY A 179 5.13 5.68 -8.86
CA GLY A 179 4.92 6.95 -8.14
C GLY A 179 6.19 7.79 -7.99
N GLN A 180 7.36 7.22 -8.26
CA GLN A 180 8.67 7.86 -8.01
C GLN A 180 8.81 8.37 -6.56
N CYS A 181 8.14 7.73 -5.60
CA CYS A 181 8.19 8.09 -4.20
C CYS A 181 9.49 7.60 -3.56
N LYS A 182 9.96 8.32 -2.53
CA LYS A 182 10.83 7.69 -1.52
C LYS A 182 9.97 6.75 -0.70
N VAL A 183 10.34 5.48 -0.61
CA VAL A 183 9.53 4.47 0.07
C VAL A 183 10.18 4.04 1.39
N GLY A 184 9.35 3.81 2.40
CA GLY A 184 9.73 3.23 3.68
C GLY A 184 8.64 2.27 4.16
N CYS A 185 8.95 1.44 5.15
CA CYS A 185 7.95 0.57 5.76
C CYS A 185 8.20 0.40 7.25
N TYR A 186 7.12 0.09 7.97
CA TYR A 186 7.16 -0.43 9.32
C TYR A 186 6.75 -1.91 9.28
N VAL A 187 7.70 -2.80 9.63
CA VAL A 187 7.49 -4.25 9.60
C VAL A 187 7.60 -4.76 11.04
N HIS A 188 6.46 -5.09 11.64
CA HIS A 188 6.42 -5.72 12.97
C HIS A 188 6.52 -7.25 12.89
N TYR A 189 6.00 -7.84 11.82
CA TYR A 189 6.21 -9.23 11.42
C TYR A 189 6.34 -9.27 9.89
N PRO A 190 7.41 -9.84 9.31
CA PRO A 190 7.50 -9.99 7.86
C PRO A 190 6.37 -10.90 7.35
N THR A 191 6.07 -10.81 6.05
CA THR A 191 4.97 -11.53 5.37
C THR A 191 4.88 -13.02 5.75
N ILE A 192 6.02 -13.64 6.06
CA ILE A 192 6.10 -14.96 6.68
C ILE A 192 7.02 -14.88 7.91
N SER A 193 6.52 -15.30 9.08
CA SER A 193 7.34 -15.44 10.28
C SER A 193 7.94 -16.84 10.38
N THR A 194 9.07 -16.97 11.08
CA THR A 194 9.70 -18.25 11.39
C THR A 194 8.74 -19.17 12.16
N ASP A 195 7.94 -18.62 13.07
CA ASP A 195 6.95 -19.38 13.83
C ASP A 195 5.84 -19.96 12.93
N MET A 196 5.49 -19.29 11.83
CA MET A 196 4.53 -19.82 10.86
C MET A 196 5.14 -20.94 10.03
N LEU A 197 6.41 -20.83 9.63
CA LEU A 197 7.14 -21.92 8.95
C LEU A 197 7.27 -23.16 9.84
N ASP A 198 7.62 -22.98 11.11
CA ASP A 198 7.75 -24.06 12.09
C ASP A 198 6.43 -24.82 12.30
N ARG A 199 5.28 -24.12 12.23
CA ARG A 199 3.95 -24.74 12.39
C ARG A 199 3.54 -25.57 11.18
N VAL A 200 3.86 -25.12 9.97
CA VAL A 200 3.66 -25.90 8.75
C VAL A 200 4.52 -27.16 8.84
N SER A 201 5.80 -27.03 9.18
CA SER A 201 6.73 -28.15 9.38
C SER A 201 6.20 -29.17 10.42
N LYS A 202 5.58 -28.69 11.50
CA LYS A 202 5.01 -29.53 12.58
C LYS A 202 3.62 -30.13 12.26
N ARG A 203 3.05 -29.94 11.07
CA ARG A 203 1.74 -30.50 10.65
C ARG A 203 0.58 -30.24 11.61
N THR A 204 0.61 -29.14 12.37
CA THR A 204 -0.44 -28.87 13.36
C THR A 204 -1.60 -28.12 12.70
N ALA A 205 -2.76 -28.76 12.56
CA ALA A 205 -3.96 -28.13 12.00
C ALA A 205 -4.47 -27.01 12.92
N THR A 206 -4.56 -25.78 12.41
CA THR A 206 -4.96 -24.58 13.17
C THR A 206 -5.68 -23.60 12.22
N TYR A 207 -6.19 -22.46 12.71
CA TYR A 207 -6.86 -21.43 11.88
C TYR A 207 -6.02 -20.93 10.70
N ASN A 208 -4.68 -21.03 10.78
CA ASN A 208 -3.74 -20.63 9.74
C ASN A 208 -3.00 -21.81 9.06
N ASN A 209 -3.39 -23.05 9.34
CA ASN A 209 -2.85 -24.25 8.71
C ASN A 209 -3.99 -25.26 8.50
N ALA A 210 -4.60 -25.22 7.31
CA ALA A 210 -5.76 -26.05 6.99
C ALA A 210 -5.41 -27.54 7.09
N SER A 211 -6.37 -28.35 7.55
CA SER A 211 -6.19 -29.79 7.77
C SER A 211 -5.69 -30.52 6.51
N PHE A 212 -6.17 -30.14 5.32
CA PHE A 212 -5.72 -30.73 4.05
C PHE A 212 -4.26 -30.39 3.71
N ILE A 213 -3.75 -29.23 4.15
CA ILE A 213 -2.33 -28.85 3.97
C ILE A 213 -1.47 -29.63 4.95
N SER A 214 -1.88 -29.70 6.23
CA SER A 214 -1.15 -30.43 7.27
C SER A 214 -0.98 -31.93 7.00
N GLN A 215 -1.84 -32.51 6.16
CA GLN A 215 -1.83 -33.92 5.78
C GLN A 215 -1.04 -34.21 4.49
N SER A 216 -0.67 -33.19 3.72
CA SER A 216 0.05 -33.36 2.46
C SER A 216 1.57 -33.35 2.67
N PRO A 217 2.30 -34.44 2.36
CA PRO A 217 3.75 -34.47 2.50
C PRO A 217 4.44 -33.40 1.66
N VAL A 218 3.97 -33.18 0.42
CA VAL A 218 4.57 -32.25 -0.54
C VAL A 218 4.37 -30.78 -0.15
N LEU A 219 3.23 -30.44 0.47
CA LEU A 219 2.93 -29.06 0.88
C LEU A 219 3.53 -28.69 2.24
N VAL A 220 4.07 -29.68 2.97
CA VAL A 220 4.62 -29.50 4.32
C VAL A 220 6.16 -29.46 4.32
N THR A 221 6.81 -30.22 3.45
CA THR A 221 8.27 -30.15 3.25
C THR A 221 8.58 -29.19 2.11
N GLY A 222 8.69 -27.90 2.45
CA GLY A 222 9.31 -26.86 1.62
C GLY A 222 10.67 -26.47 2.20
#